data_AF-H6R0P8-F1
#
_entry.id   AF-H6R0P8-F1
#
_cell.length_a   1.000
_cell.length_b   1.000
_cell.length_c   1.000
_cell.angle_alpha   90.00
_cell.angle_beta   90.00
_cell.angle_gamma   90.00
#
_symmetry.space_group_name_H-M   'P 1'
#
loop_
_entity.id
_entity.type
_entity.pdbx_description
1 polymer ?
#
loop_
_entity_poly.entity_id
_entity_poly.type
_entity_poly.pdbx_seq_one_letter_code
_entity_poly.pdbx_strand_id
1 'polypeptide(L)'
;MVGGQLLWYARDLAILHERRLVGRGGSIDTRPATVVEIERRRGELVMAIDDWVVRNVPQHRLGATLHTETIGAVIDRLAEASVRAHHALMTLDAHDDLLHSAWHHLAELADAYDDLVRDVLAGRRRLPEW
;
A
#
# COMPACT_ATOMS: atom_id res chain seq x y z
N MET A 1 -17.75 -0.06 -13.78
CA MET A 1 -17.19 -1.06 -12.85
C MET A 1 -15.70 -0.78 -12.71
N VAL A 2 -15.33 0.24 -11.92
CA VAL A 2 -13.99 0.85 -11.92
C VAL A 2 -13.16 0.40 -10.70
N GLY A 3 -13.81 -0.04 -9.61
CA GLY A 3 -13.14 -0.50 -8.39
C GLY A 3 -12.49 -1.90 -8.45
N GLY A 4 -12.83 -2.73 -9.45
CA GLY A 4 -12.33 -4.11 -9.51
C GLY A 4 -10.83 -4.24 -9.81
N GLN A 5 -10.25 -3.26 -10.51
CA GLN A 5 -8.85 -3.27 -10.93
C GLN A 5 -7.91 -2.84 -9.80
N LEU A 6 -8.32 -1.82 -9.02
CA LEU A 6 -7.60 -1.38 -7.83
C LEU A 6 -7.57 -2.47 -6.75
N LEU A 7 -8.69 -3.17 -6.55
CA LEU A 7 -8.77 -4.30 -5.62
C LEU A 7 -7.80 -5.43 -6.02
N TRP A 8 -7.64 -5.67 -7.33
CA TRP A 8 -6.69 -6.65 -7.85
C TRP A 8 -5.23 -6.24 -7.56
N TYR A 9 -4.88 -4.97 -7.77
CA TYR A 9 -3.53 -4.48 -7.47
C TYR A 9 -3.22 -4.51 -5.97
N ALA A 10 -4.15 -4.08 -5.13
CA ALA A 10 -3.99 -4.14 -3.68
C ALA A 10 -3.80 -5.58 -3.19
N ARG A 11 -4.56 -6.53 -3.76
CA ARG A 11 -4.40 -7.96 -3.47
C ARG A 11 -3.03 -8.49 -3.88
N ASP A 12 -2.55 -8.16 -5.09
CA ASP A 12 -1.24 -8.62 -5.56
C ASP A 12 -0.10 -8.05 -4.70
N LEU A 13 -0.22 -6.78 -4.26
CA LEU A 13 0.72 -6.18 -3.31
C LEU A 13 0.73 -6.94 -1.97
N ALA A 14 -0.45 -7.27 -1.43
CA ALA A 14 -0.55 -8.05 -0.19
C ALA A 14 0.12 -9.43 -0.34
N ILE A 15 -0.07 -10.12 -1.47
CA ILE A 15 0.58 -11.42 -1.75
C ILE A 15 2.11 -11.28 -1.80
N LEU A 16 2.64 -10.19 -2.38
CA LEU A 16 4.08 -9.94 -2.42
C LEU A 16 4.66 -9.69 -1.03
N HIS A 17 3.96 -8.92 -0.20
CA HIS A 17 4.35 -8.66 1.18
C HIS A 17 4.29 -9.93 2.04
N GLU A 18 3.28 -10.77 1.85
CA GLU A 18 3.19 -12.07 2.54
C GLU A 18 4.34 -12.99 2.16
N ARG A 19 4.69 -13.06 0.86
CA ARG A 19 5.87 -13.82 0.39
C ARG A 19 7.17 -13.32 0.99
N ARG A 20 7.29 -12.02 1.23
CA ARG A 20 8.46 -11.42 1.87
C ARG A 20 8.51 -11.71 3.37
N LEU A 21 7.37 -11.65 4.06
CA LEU A 21 7.28 -11.81 5.51
C LEU A 21 7.33 -13.28 5.97
N VAL A 22 6.62 -14.16 5.26
CA VAL A 22 6.45 -15.59 5.64
C VAL A 22 7.33 -16.51 4.79
N GLY A 23 7.69 -16.09 3.58
CA GLY A 23 8.43 -16.92 2.64
C GLY A 23 7.59 -18.07 2.07
N ARG A 24 8.16 -18.84 1.13
CA ARG A 24 7.45 -19.99 0.55
C ARG A 24 7.53 -21.17 1.53
N GLY A 25 6.43 -21.49 2.21
CA GLY A 25 6.36 -22.62 3.15
C GLY A 25 7.03 -22.35 4.51
N GLY A 26 7.05 -21.11 4.97
CA GLY A 26 7.65 -20.72 6.27
C GLY A 26 9.16 -20.44 6.23
N SER A 27 9.79 -20.49 5.05
CA SER A 27 11.19 -20.10 4.85
C SER A 27 11.26 -18.84 4.00
N ILE A 28 11.66 -17.73 4.62
CA ILE A 28 11.87 -16.44 3.95
C ILE A 28 12.98 -16.61 2.91
N ASP A 29 12.68 -16.35 1.65
CA ASP A 29 13.65 -16.44 0.57
C ASP A 29 14.51 -15.17 0.53
N THR A 30 15.57 -15.17 1.35
CA THR A 30 16.51 -14.04 1.50
C THR A 30 17.52 -13.93 0.36
N ARG A 31 17.39 -14.74 -0.72
CA ARG A 31 18.29 -14.62 -1.86
C ARG A 31 18.19 -13.20 -2.44
N PRO A 32 19.32 -12.52 -2.70
CA PRO A 32 19.29 -11.14 -3.20
C PRO A 32 18.46 -10.99 -4.48
N ALA A 33 18.50 -11.98 -5.37
CA ALA A 33 17.74 -11.97 -6.62
C ALA A 33 16.21 -12.00 -6.42
N THR A 34 15.71 -12.77 -5.44
CA THR A 34 14.26 -12.86 -5.16
C THR A 34 13.74 -11.64 -4.44
N VAL A 35 14.53 -11.07 -3.53
CA VAL A 35 14.20 -9.78 -2.91
C VAL A 35 14.11 -8.69 -3.97
N VAL A 36 15.10 -8.59 -4.87
CA VAL A 36 15.09 -7.60 -5.96
C VAL A 36 13.90 -7.80 -6.90
N GLU A 37 13.52 -9.04 -7.23
CA GLU A 37 12.35 -9.32 -8.08
C GLU A 37 11.04 -8.87 -7.42
N ILE A 38 10.87 -9.14 -6.11
CA ILE A 38 9.72 -8.70 -5.33
C ILE A 38 9.65 -7.17 -5.28
N GLU A 39 10.75 -6.49 -4.98
CA GLU A 39 10.84 -5.03 -4.95
C GLU A 39 10.52 -4.42 -6.33
N ARG A 40 11.04 -5.01 -7.40
CA ARG A 40 10.75 -4.59 -8.78
C ARG A 40 9.27 -4.71 -9.10
N ARG A 41 8.66 -5.85 -8.76
CA ARG A 41 7.24 -6.10 -9.03
C ARG A 41 6.33 -5.19 -8.21
N ARG A 42 6.72 -4.88 -6.97
CA ARG A 42 6.04 -3.89 -6.12
C ARG A 42 6.06 -2.51 -6.77
N GLY A 43 7.23 -2.07 -7.23
CA GLY A 43 7.38 -0.80 -7.96
C GLY A 43 6.53 -0.73 -9.23
N GLU A 44 6.47 -1.81 -10.02
CA GLU A 44 5.61 -1.89 -11.20
C GLU A 44 4.12 -1.72 -10.87
N LEU A 45 3.64 -2.36 -9.79
CA LEU A 45 2.26 -2.25 -9.35
C LEU A 45 1.94 -0.85 -8.83
N VAL A 46 2.85 -0.23 -8.08
CA VAL A 46 2.72 1.16 -7.61
C VAL A 46 2.58 2.10 -8.80
N MET A 47 3.46 2.00 -9.79
CA MET A 47 3.37 2.83 -11.00
C MET A 47 2.06 2.59 -11.77
N ALA A 48 1.61 1.33 -11.88
CA ALA A 48 0.35 1.01 -12.54
C ALA A 48 -0.88 1.60 -11.82
N ILE A 49 -0.85 1.65 -10.49
CA ILE A 49 -1.87 2.32 -9.67
C ILE A 49 -1.82 3.83 -9.91
N ASP A 50 -0.64 4.44 -9.86
CA ASP A 50 -0.48 5.88 -10.05
C ASP A 50 -0.97 6.34 -11.44
N ASP A 51 -0.58 5.59 -12.46
CA ASP A 51 -1.00 5.81 -13.84
C ASP A 51 -2.52 5.60 -14.02
N TRP A 52 -3.11 4.61 -13.33
CA TRP A 52 -4.57 4.47 -13.26
C TRP A 52 -5.24 5.67 -12.58
N VAL A 53 -4.68 6.15 -11.47
CA VAL A 53 -5.21 7.29 -10.71
C VAL A 53 -5.18 8.56 -11.56
N VAL A 54 -4.07 8.86 -12.23
CA VAL A 54 -3.95 10.02 -13.12
C VAL A 54 -5.00 9.99 -14.23
N ARG A 55 -5.31 8.82 -14.78
CA ARG A 55 -6.32 8.66 -15.84
C ARG A 55 -7.77 8.72 -15.36
N ASN A 56 -8.05 8.26 -14.15
CA ASN A 56 -9.44 8.08 -13.67
C ASN A 56 -9.88 9.14 -12.67
N VAL A 57 -8.94 9.87 -12.05
CA VAL A 57 -9.24 10.88 -11.04
C VAL A 57 -9.04 12.28 -11.62
N PRO A 58 -10.06 13.16 -11.60
CA PRO A 58 -9.94 14.52 -12.10
C PRO A 58 -8.84 15.29 -11.35
N GLN A 59 -7.71 15.54 -12.02
CA GLN A 59 -6.64 16.38 -11.48
C GLN A 59 -7.11 17.84 -11.46
N HIS A 60 -7.44 18.36 -10.27
CA HIS A 60 -7.83 19.76 -10.15
C HIS A 60 -6.57 20.63 -10.25
N ARG A 61 -6.46 21.39 -11.35
CA ARG A 61 -5.31 22.26 -11.68
C ARG A 61 -5.00 23.38 -10.67
N LEU A 62 -5.76 23.48 -9.57
CA LEU A 62 -5.69 24.55 -8.57
C LEU A 62 -5.15 24.08 -7.20
N GLY A 63 -4.80 22.79 -7.04
CA GLY A 63 -4.23 22.26 -5.79
C GLY A 63 -2.82 22.78 -5.53
N ALA A 64 -2.65 23.56 -4.46
CA ALA A 64 -1.43 24.31 -4.13
C ALA A 64 -0.32 23.50 -3.44
N THR A 65 -0.53 22.21 -3.13
CA THR A 65 0.46 21.35 -2.47
C THR A 65 0.74 20.12 -3.32
N LEU A 66 1.97 20.04 -3.84
CA LEU A 66 2.51 18.85 -4.48
C LEU A 66 2.80 17.84 -3.37
N HIS A 67 2.10 16.70 -3.36
CA HIS A 67 2.46 15.63 -2.43
C HIS A 67 3.77 14.98 -2.86
N THR A 68 4.64 14.71 -1.89
CA THR A 68 5.91 13.98 -2.11
C THR A 68 5.69 12.49 -2.28
N GLU A 69 4.49 11.98 -2.02
CA GLU A 69 4.13 10.57 -2.10
C GLU A 69 2.93 10.35 -3.01
N THR A 70 2.98 9.26 -3.78
CA THR A 70 1.93 8.87 -4.72
C THR A 70 0.83 8.04 -4.04
N ILE A 71 -0.36 7.96 -4.64
CA ILE A 71 -1.44 7.10 -4.12
C ILE A 71 -1.00 5.63 -4.12
N GLY A 72 -0.29 5.20 -5.15
CA GLY A 72 0.30 3.86 -5.25
C GLY A 72 1.26 3.57 -4.09
N ALA A 73 2.12 4.52 -3.70
CA ALA A 73 3.01 4.36 -2.56
C ALA A 73 2.26 4.27 -1.22
N VAL A 74 1.15 4.99 -1.06
CA VAL A 74 0.29 4.87 0.13
C VAL A 74 -0.39 3.49 0.18
N ILE A 75 -0.94 3.04 -0.95
CA ILE A 75 -1.58 1.71 -1.06
C ILE A 75 -0.55 0.59 -0.80
N ASP A 76 0.69 0.74 -1.26
CA ASP A 76 1.76 -0.21 -1.00
C ASP A 76 2.06 -0.36 0.50
N ARG A 77 2.20 0.76 1.22
CA ARG A 77 2.40 0.74 2.68
C ARG A 77 1.19 0.19 3.42
N LEU A 78 -0.03 0.50 2.97
CA LEU A 78 -1.24 -0.06 3.56
C LEU A 78 -1.30 -1.58 3.39
N ALA A 79 -0.91 -2.10 2.22
CA ALA A 79 -0.81 -3.53 1.98
C ALA A 79 0.26 -4.18 2.87
N GLU A 80 1.42 -3.54 3.04
CA GLU A 80 2.48 -4.01 3.93
C GLU A 80 2.02 -4.07 5.40
N ALA A 81 1.40 -2.99 5.89
CA ALA A 81 0.88 -2.90 7.25
C ALA A 81 -0.24 -3.94 7.50
N SER A 82 -1.11 -4.16 6.51
CA SER A 82 -2.18 -5.16 6.58
C SER A 82 -1.61 -6.56 6.77
N VAL A 83 -0.59 -6.93 6.00
CA VAL A 83 0.08 -8.23 6.10
C VAL A 83 0.77 -8.38 7.46
N ARG A 84 1.46 -7.33 7.95
CA ARG A 84 2.09 -7.34 9.27
C ARG A 84 1.09 -7.53 10.40
N ALA A 85 -0.03 -6.80 10.38
CA ALA A 85 -1.07 -6.90 11.40
C ALA A 85 -1.73 -8.28 11.42
N HIS A 86 -2.02 -8.86 10.24
CA HIS A 86 -2.56 -10.21 10.13
C HIS A 86 -1.56 -11.27 10.60
N HIS A 87 -0.29 -11.14 10.22
CA HIS A 87 0.75 -12.05 10.69
C HIS A 87 0.89 -11.99 12.22
N ALA A 88 0.96 -10.78 12.79
CA ALA A 88 1.01 -10.58 14.24
C ALA A 88 -0.19 -11.23 14.93
N LEU A 89 -1.40 -11.12 14.37
CA LEU A 89 -2.61 -11.77 14.91
C LEU A 89 -2.50 -13.30 14.93
N MET A 90 -1.82 -13.90 13.95
CA MET A 90 -1.66 -15.35 13.85
C MET A 90 -0.49 -15.89 14.68
N THR A 91 0.51 -15.06 15.00
CA THR A 91 1.75 -15.50 15.65
C THR A 91 1.94 -15.04 17.09
N LEU A 92 1.28 -13.97 17.50
CA LEU A 92 1.45 -13.36 18.82
C LEU A 92 0.21 -13.53 19.69
N ASP A 93 0.40 -13.47 21.00
CA ASP A 93 -0.71 -13.46 21.95
C ASP A 93 -1.51 -12.16 21.85
N ALA A 94 -2.80 -12.23 22.16
CA ALA A 94 -3.72 -11.09 22.07
C ALA A 94 -3.37 -9.91 23.00
N HIS A 95 -2.50 -10.13 24.00
CA HIS A 95 -2.02 -9.11 24.94
C HIS A 95 -0.63 -8.56 24.59
N ASP A 96 -0.06 -8.96 23.44
CA ASP A 96 1.25 -8.49 23.01
C ASP A 96 1.16 -7.02 22.52
N ASP A 97 1.98 -6.14 23.08
CA ASP A 97 2.08 -4.74 22.67
C ASP A 97 2.46 -4.61 21.18
N LEU A 98 3.19 -5.58 20.62
CA LEU A 98 3.55 -5.63 19.21
C LEU A 98 2.33 -5.87 18.31
N LEU A 99 1.38 -6.70 18.75
CA LEU A 99 0.11 -6.88 18.05
C LEU A 99 -0.65 -5.55 18.04
N HIS A 100 -0.80 -4.91 19.20
CA HIS A 100 -1.54 -3.66 19.31
C HIS A 100 -0.91 -2.55 18.45
N SER A 101 0.42 -2.44 18.46
CA SER A 101 1.17 -1.48 17.64
C SER A 101 0.98 -1.72 16.13
N ALA A 102 1.00 -2.98 15.67
CA ALA A 102 0.79 -3.30 14.26
C ALA A 102 -0.62 -2.93 13.77
N TRP A 103 -1.63 -3.19 14.60
CA TRP A 103 -3.02 -2.82 14.29
C TRP A 103 -3.26 -1.31 14.36
N HIS A 104 -2.67 -0.63 15.34
CA HIS A 104 -2.72 0.82 15.43
C HIS A 104 -2.06 1.48 14.22
N HIS A 105 -0.90 0.98 13.79
CA HIS A 105 -0.22 1.50 12.61
C HIS A 105 -1.05 1.29 11.32
N LEU A 106 -1.74 0.16 11.20
CA LEU A 106 -2.66 -0.08 10.10
C LEU A 106 -3.84 0.90 10.10
N ALA A 107 -4.43 1.19 11.26
CA ALA A 107 -5.52 2.15 11.39
C ALA A 107 -5.08 3.57 10.98
N GLU A 108 -3.93 4.03 11.47
CA GLU A 108 -3.36 5.34 11.10
C GLU A 108 -3.13 5.47 9.59
N LEU A 109 -2.63 4.41 8.94
CA LEU A 109 -2.44 4.41 7.49
C LEU A 109 -3.76 4.41 6.72
N ALA A 110 -4.79 3.73 7.23
CA ALA A 110 -6.12 3.74 6.63
C ALA A 110 -6.76 5.14 6.74
N ASP A 111 -6.66 5.78 7.91
CA ASP A 111 -7.16 7.14 8.12
C ASP A 111 -6.42 8.15 7.23
N ALA A 112 -5.10 8.06 7.13
CA ALA A 112 -4.29 8.89 6.25
C ALA A 112 -4.64 8.69 4.76
N TYR A 113 -4.98 7.46 4.35
CA TYR A 113 -5.45 7.15 2.99
C TYR A 113 -6.82 7.79 2.73
N ASP A 114 -7.78 7.67 3.65
CA ASP A 114 -9.10 8.26 3.50
C ASP A 114 -9.05 9.78 3.43
N ASP A 115 -8.20 10.41 4.25
CA ASP A 115 -7.93 11.85 4.19
C ASP A 115 -7.30 12.27 2.86
N LEU A 116 -6.33 11.50 2.36
CA LEU A 116 -5.71 11.75 1.06
C LEU A 116 -6.73 11.65 -0.09
N VAL A 117 -7.55 10.60 -0.11
CA VAL A 117 -8.60 10.43 -1.13
C VAL A 117 -9.60 11.58 -1.06
N ARG A 118 -10.03 11.97 0.14
CA ARG A 118 -10.96 13.08 0.35
C ARG A 118 -10.38 14.40 -0.17
N ASP A 119 -9.11 14.67 0.09
CA ASP A 119 -8.43 15.88 -0.36
C ASP A 119 -8.20 15.90 -1.88
N VAL A 120 -7.91 14.75 -2.48
CA VAL A 120 -7.76 14.61 -3.94
C VAL A 120 -9.11 14.80 -4.63
N LEU A 121 -10.18 14.17 -4.13
CA LEU A 121 -11.54 14.34 -4.68
C LEU A 121 -12.06 15.77 -4.51
N ALA A 122 -11.70 16.45 -3.42
CA ALA A 122 -12.03 17.85 -3.20
C ALA A 122 -11.17 18.83 -4.02
N GLY A 123 -10.21 18.33 -4.80
CA GLY A 123 -9.29 19.14 -5.60
C GLY A 123 -8.30 19.97 -4.79
N ARG A 124 -8.14 19.65 -3.50
CA ARG A 124 -7.24 20.37 -2.57
C ARG A 124 -5.79 19.89 -2.66
N ARG A 125 -5.54 18.68 -3.17
CA ARG A 125 -4.21 18.10 -3.37
C ARG A 125 -3.98 17.72 -4.83
N ARG A 126 -2.76 17.98 -5.33
CA ARG A 126 -2.29 17.46 -6.61
C ARG A 126 -1.34 16.29 -6.34
N LEU A 127 -1.55 15.20 -7.07
CA LEU A 127 -0.66 14.04 -7.04
C LEU A 127 0.50 14.30 -8.02
N PRO A 128 1.73 13.86 -7.69
CA PRO A 128 2.83 13.96 -8.62
C PRO A 128 2.53 13.13 -9.87
N GLU A 129 2.66 13.76 -11.05
CA GLU A 129 2.68 13.09 -12.34
C GLU A 129 4.11 12.58 -12.55
N TRP A 130 4.28 11.26 -12.75
CA TRP A 130 5.57 10.62 -13.06
C TRP A 130 5.65 10.38 -14.56
#